data_AF-A0A6J5TCC2-F1
#
_entry.id   AF-A0A6J5TCC2-F1
#
_cell.length_a   1.000
_cell.length_b   1.000
_cell.length_c   1.000
_cell.angle_alpha   90.00
_cell.angle_beta   90.00
_cell.angle_gamma   90.00
#
_symmetry.space_group_name_H-M   'P 1'
#
loop_
_entity.id
_entity.type
_entity.pdbx_description
1 polymer ?
#
loop_
_entity_poly.entity_id
_entity_poly.type
_entity_poly.pdbx_seq_one_letter_code
_entity_poly.pdbx_strand_id
1 'polypeptide(L)'
;MASVKIIDLVLHGKATHSYNPPLSMPTYSKLSLEPSQISCNSMNSSRISLRPFKLSDANDFLKWASDDKVTRYLRWNTITSREEALTYIEKLATHPWRQSICLDDQSIGYVSVKPEQGDDTCRAHVSYVVSAEYWGQGIATVALRMGMCRVFRELPCLVRIEALVEVENKGSQRVLEKVGFLKEGLLRKYGYCKGETRDMFIYSFLSTDKIM
;
A
#
# COMPACT_ATOMS: atom_id res chain seq x y z
N MET A 1 10.70 -12.10 1.16
CA MET A 1 10.05 -11.28 0.12
C MET A 1 8.91 -10.51 0.74
N ALA A 2 9.03 -9.20 0.94
CA ALA A 2 7.95 -8.36 1.46
C ALA A 2 7.67 -7.24 0.47
N SER A 3 6.95 -7.59 -0.59
CA SER A 3 6.40 -6.65 -1.57
C SER A 3 4.96 -7.11 -1.86
N VAL A 4 3.95 -6.27 -1.63
CA VAL A 4 2.57 -6.50 -2.13
C VAL A 4 2.44 -5.84 -3.48
N LYS A 5 1.75 -6.54 -4.38
CA LYS A 5 1.56 -6.08 -5.75
C LYS A 5 0.77 -4.77 -5.77
N ILE A 6 1.20 -3.91 -6.67
CA ILE A 6 0.46 -2.74 -7.14
C ILE A 6 -0.75 -3.23 -7.95
N ILE A 7 -1.98 -2.92 -7.50
CA ILE A 7 -3.07 -2.64 -8.43
C ILE A 7 -3.02 -1.13 -8.67
N ASP A 8 -2.18 -0.71 -9.59
CA ASP A 8 -2.59 0.39 -10.44
C ASP A 8 -3.37 -0.30 -11.55
N LEU A 9 -4.69 -0.21 -11.45
CA LEU A 9 -5.56 -0.25 -12.60
C LEU A 9 -5.08 0.88 -13.53
N VAL A 10 -4.09 0.57 -14.38
CA VAL A 10 -3.96 1.27 -15.65
C VAL A 10 -5.13 0.77 -16.47
N LEU A 11 -6.30 1.37 -16.23
CA LEU A 11 -7.37 1.37 -17.22
C LEU A 11 -6.74 1.96 -18.48
N HIS A 12 -6.44 1.10 -19.44
CA HIS A 12 -6.10 1.54 -20.78
C HIS A 12 -7.39 2.10 -21.40
N GLY A 13 -7.64 3.38 -21.14
CA GLY A 13 -8.79 4.10 -21.64
C GLY A 13 -8.49 5.59 -21.56
N LYS A 14 -8.20 6.21 -22.70
CA LYS A 14 -8.14 7.66 -22.82
C LYS A 14 -9.49 8.23 -22.37
N ALA A 15 -9.50 8.97 -21.27
CA ALA A 15 -10.56 9.94 -20.98
C ALA A 15 -9.93 11.12 -20.22
N THR A 16 -9.64 12.19 -20.96
CA THR A 16 -9.39 13.51 -20.40
C THR A 16 -10.68 14.00 -19.78
N HIS A 17 -10.82 13.97 -18.46
CA HIS A 17 -11.86 14.73 -17.76
C HIS A 17 -11.22 15.48 -16.60
N SER A 18 -11.32 16.80 -16.67
CA SER A 18 -10.93 17.75 -15.64
C SER A 18 -11.68 17.47 -14.35
N TYR A 19 -10.93 17.44 -13.24
CA TYR A 19 -11.45 17.38 -11.88
C TYR A 19 -12.45 18.52 -11.63
N ASN A 20 -13.69 18.17 -11.28
CA ASN A 20 -14.68 19.07 -10.71
C ASN A 20 -15.19 18.43 -9.42
N PRO A 21 -15.03 19.06 -8.25
CA PRO A 21 -15.58 18.52 -7.02
C PRO A 21 -17.13 18.58 -7.06
N PRO A 22 -17.84 17.52 -6.65
CA PRO A 22 -19.30 17.56 -6.61
C PRO A 22 -19.79 18.55 -5.53
N LEU A 23 -20.71 19.42 -5.96
CA LEU A 23 -21.56 20.21 -5.07
C LEU A 23 -22.54 19.24 -4.39
N SER A 24 -22.37 19.09 -3.07
CA SER A 24 -23.20 18.32 -2.14
C SER A 24 -23.05 16.78 -2.18
N MET A 25 -22.70 16.24 -1.00
CA MET A 25 -22.58 14.82 -0.70
C MET A 25 -23.97 14.20 -0.50
N PRO A 26 -24.23 12.96 -0.97
CA PRO A 26 -25.38 12.21 -0.50
C PRO A 26 -25.21 11.91 0.99
N THR A 27 -26.24 12.24 1.76
CA THR A 27 -26.34 11.92 3.19
C THR A 27 -26.55 10.42 3.35
N TYR A 28 -25.46 9.68 3.51
CA TYR A 28 -25.56 8.34 4.06
C TYR A 28 -26.01 8.45 5.51
N SER A 29 -27.17 7.86 5.81
CA SER A 29 -27.72 7.76 7.15
C SER A 29 -26.64 7.29 8.12
N LYS A 30 -26.41 8.05 9.19
CA LYS A 30 -25.55 7.70 10.32
C LYS A 30 -25.90 6.30 10.81
N LEU A 31 -25.20 5.27 10.33
CA LEU A 31 -24.91 4.13 11.17
C LEU A 31 -23.92 4.65 12.21
N SER A 32 -24.38 4.77 13.44
CA SER A 32 -23.59 5.04 14.64
C SER A 32 -22.61 3.88 14.86
N LEU A 33 -21.61 3.75 13.98
CA LEU A 33 -20.45 2.93 14.24
C LEU A 33 -19.54 3.78 15.13
N GLU A 34 -19.64 3.54 16.44
CA GLU A 34 -18.62 3.97 17.39
C GLU A 34 -17.24 3.61 16.80
N PRO A 35 -16.31 4.57 16.64
CA PRO A 35 -15.01 4.28 16.09
C PRO A 35 -14.37 3.17 16.93
N SER A 36 -14.22 1.99 16.33
CA SER A 36 -13.52 0.87 16.94
C SER A 36 -12.16 1.40 17.42
N GLN A 37 -11.93 1.32 18.73
CA GLN A 37 -10.64 1.66 19.32
C GLN A 37 -9.62 0.64 18.79
N ILE A 38 -9.02 0.92 17.64
CA ILE A 38 -7.91 0.15 17.10
C ILE A 38 -6.77 0.28 18.11
N SER A 39 -6.67 -0.69 19.02
CA SER A 39 -5.63 -0.76 20.05
C SER A 39 -4.32 -1.14 19.37
N CYS A 40 -3.51 -0.15 19.04
CA CYS A 40 -2.17 -0.32 18.49
C CYS A 40 -1.18 -0.49 19.66
N ASN A 41 -0.93 -1.73 20.09
CA ASN A 41 0.08 -1.99 21.13
C ASN A 41 1.48 -1.66 20.59
N SER A 42 2.23 -0.81 21.32
CA SER A 42 3.56 -0.35 20.93
C SER A 42 4.60 -1.48 21.03
N MET A 43 4.91 -2.16 19.92
CA MET A 43 6.08 -3.01 19.81
C MET A 43 7.24 -2.21 19.24
N ASN A 44 8.36 -2.11 19.97
CA ASN A 44 9.69 -1.62 19.59
C ASN A 44 9.79 -0.86 18.24
N SER A 45 8.93 0.16 18.08
CA SER A 45 8.74 0.96 16.88
C SER A 45 9.58 2.23 16.93
N SER A 46 10.45 2.36 17.94
CA SER A 46 11.27 3.54 18.17
C SER A 46 12.16 3.87 16.97
N ARG A 47 12.53 2.86 16.18
CA ARG A 47 13.37 3.00 14.98
C ARG A 47 12.59 3.02 13.66
N ILE A 48 11.35 2.52 13.64
CA ILE A 48 10.55 2.43 12.41
C ILE A 48 9.52 3.54 12.40
N SER A 49 9.53 4.37 11.35
CA SER A 49 8.57 5.46 11.20
C SER A 49 7.93 5.47 9.81
N LEU A 50 6.76 6.12 9.72
CA LEU A 50 6.07 6.38 8.47
C LEU A 50 5.97 7.88 8.25
N ARG A 51 6.55 8.38 7.17
CA ARG A 51 6.49 9.81 6.81
C ARG A 51 6.33 10.02 5.30
N PRO A 52 5.90 11.21 4.85
CA PRO A 52 5.98 11.55 3.44
C PRO A 52 7.42 11.39 2.92
N PHE A 53 7.55 11.07 1.63
CA PHE A 53 8.84 11.07 0.96
C PHE A 53 9.40 12.48 0.90
N LYS A 54 10.72 12.60 1.09
CA LYS A 54 11.52 13.80 0.88
C LYS A 54 12.30 13.64 -0.42
N LEU A 55 12.60 14.73 -1.13
CA LEU A 55 13.47 14.66 -2.31
C LEU A 55 14.87 14.11 -1.98
N SER A 56 15.33 14.32 -0.73
CA SER A 56 16.58 13.74 -0.22
C SER A 56 16.56 12.21 -0.18
N ASP A 57 15.39 11.57 -0.18
CA ASP A 57 15.26 10.11 -0.17
C ASP A 57 15.60 9.47 -1.53
N ALA A 58 15.86 10.26 -2.59
CA ALA A 58 16.10 9.73 -3.94
C ALA A 58 17.20 8.66 -4.00
N ASN A 59 18.29 8.84 -3.26
CA ASN A 59 19.39 7.87 -3.23
C ASN A 59 18.99 6.59 -2.49
N ASP A 60 18.22 6.70 -1.40
CA ASP A 60 17.73 5.54 -0.66
C ASP A 60 16.64 4.79 -1.44
N PHE A 61 15.76 5.53 -2.11
CA PHE A 61 14.76 5.02 -3.03
C PHE A 61 15.40 4.16 -4.11
N LEU A 62 16.48 4.65 -4.73
CA LEU A 62 17.20 3.91 -5.78
C LEU A 62 17.71 2.55 -5.30
N LYS A 63 18.23 2.45 -4.07
CA LYS A 63 18.80 1.19 -3.53
C LYS A 63 17.84 0.01 -3.64
N TRP A 64 16.54 0.25 -3.53
CA TRP A 64 15.52 -0.80 -3.63
C TRP A 64 14.68 -0.73 -4.91
N ALA A 65 14.55 0.43 -5.54
CA ALA A 65 13.82 0.59 -6.80
C ALA A 65 14.58 0.04 -8.01
N SER A 66 15.90 -0.13 -7.89
CA SER A 66 16.75 -0.76 -8.91
C SER A 66 17.00 -2.26 -8.66
N ASP A 67 16.58 -2.81 -7.52
CA ASP A 67 16.80 -4.22 -7.18
C ASP A 67 15.71 -5.12 -7.79
N ASP A 68 16.08 -5.96 -8.75
CA ASP A 68 15.17 -6.91 -9.40
C ASP A 68 14.47 -7.86 -8.43
N LYS A 69 15.10 -8.19 -7.28
CA LYS A 69 14.44 -9.00 -6.25
C LYS A 69 13.25 -8.24 -5.68
N VAL A 70 13.36 -6.94 -5.49
CA VAL A 70 12.31 -6.07 -4.96
C VAL A 70 11.25 -5.78 -6.04
N THR A 71 11.68 -5.46 -7.26
CA THR A 71 10.77 -5.07 -8.35
C THR A 71 10.12 -6.24 -9.09
N ARG A 72 10.50 -7.50 -8.78
CA ARG A 72 9.94 -8.71 -9.40
C ARG A 72 8.41 -8.73 -9.41
N TYR A 73 7.78 -8.22 -8.34
CA TYR A 73 6.31 -8.19 -8.17
C TYR A 73 5.69 -6.81 -8.39
N LEU A 74 6.49 -5.82 -8.81
CA LEU A 74 6.01 -4.48 -9.12
C LEU A 74 5.63 -4.39 -10.60
N ARG A 75 4.59 -3.60 -10.90
CA ARG A 75 4.11 -3.40 -12.28
C ARG A 75 5.00 -2.43 -13.09
N TRP A 76 5.81 -1.62 -12.42
CA TRP A 76 6.71 -0.67 -13.07
C TRP A 76 8.10 -1.28 -13.26
N ASN A 77 8.79 -0.80 -14.28
CA ASN A 77 10.17 -1.18 -14.56
C ASN A 77 11.11 -0.60 -13.50
N THR A 78 12.27 -1.21 -13.32
CA THR A 78 13.33 -0.72 -12.42
C THR A 78 13.65 0.74 -12.72
N ILE A 79 13.63 1.59 -11.69
CA ILE A 79 14.14 2.95 -11.80
C ILE A 79 15.66 2.88 -11.62
N THR A 80 16.40 3.41 -12.58
CA THR A 80 17.86 3.22 -12.67
C THR A 80 18.64 4.52 -12.57
N SER A 81 17.98 5.67 -12.68
CA SER A 81 18.61 6.99 -12.55
C SER A 81 18.04 7.80 -11.39
N ARG A 82 18.86 8.69 -10.85
CA ARG A 82 18.47 9.57 -9.74
C ARG A 82 17.40 10.57 -10.17
N GLU A 83 17.44 11.00 -11.43
CA GLU A 83 16.49 11.92 -12.06
C GLU A 83 15.10 11.27 -12.16
N GLU A 84 15.04 9.99 -12.55
CA GLU A 84 13.80 9.20 -12.53
C GLU A 84 13.27 9.04 -11.10
N ALA A 85 14.15 8.78 -10.12
CA ALA A 85 13.76 8.65 -8.72
C ALA A 85 13.17 9.96 -8.17
N LEU A 86 13.79 11.11 -8.47
CA LEU A 86 13.26 12.43 -8.10
C LEU A 86 11.90 12.68 -8.74
N THR A 87 11.79 12.46 -10.05
CA THR A 87 10.53 12.60 -10.79
C THR A 87 9.44 11.71 -10.21
N TYR A 88 9.79 10.49 -9.81
CA TYR A 88 8.86 9.58 -9.16
C TYR A 88 8.41 10.12 -7.80
N ILE A 89 9.35 10.54 -6.94
CA ILE A 89 9.07 11.09 -5.61
C ILE A 89 8.17 12.34 -5.70
N GLU A 90 8.43 13.24 -6.65
CA GLU A 90 7.59 14.42 -6.87
C GLU A 90 6.15 14.04 -7.21
N LYS A 91 5.97 13.04 -8.07
CA LYS A 91 4.64 12.51 -8.40
C LYS A 91 3.94 11.85 -7.21
N LEU A 92 4.67 11.38 -6.19
CA LEU A 92 4.05 10.80 -5.00
C LEU A 92 3.27 11.82 -4.18
N ALA A 93 3.57 13.12 -4.32
CA ALA A 93 2.83 14.18 -3.62
C ALA A 93 1.33 14.20 -4.00
N THR A 94 0.95 13.66 -5.16
CA THR A 94 -0.44 13.57 -5.61
C THR A 94 -1.13 12.27 -5.21
N HIS A 95 -0.41 11.31 -4.62
CA HIS A 95 -0.98 10.04 -4.22
C HIS A 95 -1.80 10.22 -2.93
N PRO A 96 -3.04 9.68 -2.84
CA PRO A 96 -3.97 9.94 -1.74
C PRO A 96 -3.40 9.58 -0.36
N TRP A 97 -2.73 8.43 -0.25
CA TRP A 97 -2.01 8.07 0.96
C TRP A 97 -0.78 7.21 0.65
N ARG A 98 0.42 7.78 0.67
CA ARG A 98 1.68 7.04 0.52
C ARG A 98 2.74 7.59 1.46
N GLN A 99 3.34 6.70 2.22
CA GLN A 99 4.36 7.01 3.22
C GLN A 99 5.62 6.20 2.92
N SER A 100 6.79 6.84 3.03
CA SER A 100 8.06 6.15 3.14
C SER A 100 8.08 5.36 4.45
N ILE A 101 8.59 4.12 4.37
CA ILE A 101 8.95 3.32 5.54
C ILE A 101 10.38 3.68 5.87
N CYS A 102 10.60 4.29 7.02
CA CYS A 102 11.93 4.69 7.46
C CYS A 102 12.44 3.79 8.59
N LEU A 103 13.73 3.47 8.52
CA LEU A 103 14.50 2.90 9.62
C LEU A 103 15.57 3.91 10.01
N ASP A 104 15.48 4.49 11.20
CA ASP A 104 16.38 5.57 11.66
C ASP A 104 16.49 6.74 10.64
N ASP A 105 15.34 7.20 10.14
CA ASP A 105 15.13 8.21 9.06
C ASP A 105 15.60 7.81 7.65
N GLN A 106 16.28 6.67 7.48
CA GLN A 106 16.64 6.13 6.16
C GLN A 106 15.40 5.52 5.47
N SER A 107 15.12 5.92 4.23
CA SER A 107 13.95 5.45 3.46
C SER A 107 14.19 4.04 2.89
N ILE A 108 13.64 3.01 3.52
CA ILE A 108 13.88 1.61 3.14
C ILE A 108 12.71 0.96 2.39
N GLY A 109 11.70 1.74 2.02
CA GLY A 109 10.52 1.23 1.33
C GLY A 109 9.33 2.18 1.42
N TYR A 110 8.14 1.67 1.17
CA TYR A 110 6.89 2.43 1.33
C TYR A 110 5.72 1.56 1.75
N VAL A 111 4.70 2.23 2.29
CA VAL A 111 3.33 1.74 2.39
C VAL A 111 2.40 2.75 1.70
N SER A 112 1.42 2.25 0.97
CA SER A 112 0.47 3.06 0.20
C SER A 112 -0.92 2.48 0.36
N VAL A 113 -1.89 3.36 0.55
CA VAL A 113 -3.30 3.06 0.51
C VAL A 113 -3.96 3.98 -0.50
N LYS A 114 -4.66 3.40 -1.46
CA LYS A 114 -5.33 4.10 -2.54
C LYS A 114 -6.82 3.82 -2.45
N PRO A 115 -7.64 4.77 -1.99
CA PRO A 115 -9.09 4.65 -2.04
C PRO A 115 -9.57 4.44 -3.48
N GLU A 116 -10.61 3.65 -3.62
CA GLU A 116 -11.39 3.59 -4.85
C GLU A 116 -12.12 4.92 -5.11
N GLN A 117 -12.62 5.09 -6.32
CA GLN A 117 -13.30 6.32 -6.76
C GLN A 117 -14.80 6.09 -6.93
N GLY A 118 -15.58 7.17 -6.96
CA GLY A 118 -17.03 7.10 -7.13
C GLY A 118 -17.72 6.47 -5.91
N ASP A 119 -18.67 5.57 -6.17
CA ASP A 119 -19.48 4.95 -5.12
C ASP A 119 -18.69 3.96 -4.25
N ASP A 120 -17.52 3.50 -4.73
CA ASP A 120 -16.69 2.50 -4.06
C ASP A 120 -15.68 3.09 -3.07
N THR A 121 -15.73 4.41 -2.78
CA THR A 121 -14.78 5.11 -1.89
C THR A 121 -14.71 4.55 -0.46
N CYS A 122 -15.65 3.69 -0.05
CA CYS A 122 -15.59 2.93 1.20
C CYS A 122 -14.50 1.82 1.20
N ARG A 123 -13.91 1.54 0.04
CA ARG A 123 -12.86 0.55 -0.17
C ARG A 123 -11.55 1.23 -0.60
N ALA A 124 -10.42 0.65 -0.21
CA ALA A 124 -9.11 1.03 -0.71
C ALA A 124 -8.22 -0.19 -0.98
N HIS A 125 -7.21 -0.01 -1.83
CA HIS A 125 -6.15 -0.99 -2.03
C HIS A 125 -4.89 -0.60 -1.25
N VAL A 126 -4.32 -1.55 -0.51
CA VAL A 126 -3.03 -1.39 0.15
C VAL A 126 -1.90 -2.04 -0.65
N SER A 127 -0.75 -1.38 -0.66
CA SER A 127 0.50 -1.90 -1.17
C SER A 127 1.66 -1.51 -0.26
N TYR A 128 2.70 -2.32 -0.22
CA TYR A 128 3.93 -1.98 0.48
C TYR A 128 5.12 -2.66 -0.17
N VAL A 129 6.27 -2.03 0.01
CA VAL A 129 7.57 -2.52 -0.44
C VAL A 129 8.56 -2.26 0.65
N VAL A 130 9.44 -3.23 0.91
CA VAL A 130 10.61 -3.06 1.75
C VAL A 130 11.81 -3.57 0.96
N SER A 131 12.93 -2.86 1.06
CA SER A 131 14.21 -3.24 0.48
C SER A 131 14.62 -4.66 0.87
N ALA A 132 15.26 -5.40 -0.04
CA ALA A 132 15.56 -6.82 0.15
C ALA A 132 16.48 -7.09 1.35
N GLU A 133 17.38 -6.16 1.66
CA GLU A 133 18.28 -6.20 2.83
C GLU A 133 17.51 -6.34 4.16
N TYR A 134 16.28 -5.83 4.21
CA TYR A 134 15.47 -5.75 5.43
C TYR A 134 14.37 -6.82 5.50
N TRP A 135 14.38 -7.80 4.58
CA TRP A 135 13.40 -8.87 4.58
C TRP A 135 13.59 -9.84 5.74
N GLY A 136 12.49 -10.43 6.22
CA GLY A 136 12.51 -11.40 7.31
C GLY A 136 12.62 -10.80 8.72
N GLN A 137 12.86 -9.48 8.82
CA GLN A 137 13.05 -8.78 10.09
C GLN A 137 11.73 -8.21 10.70
N GLY A 138 10.58 -8.50 10.10
CA GLY A 138 9.27 -8.02 10.59
C GLY A 138 8.93 -6.57 10.26
N ILE A 139 9.85 -5.80 9.65
CA ILE A 139 9.67 -4.38 9.30
C ILE A 139 8.39 -4.13 8.49
N ALA A 140 8.14 -4.92 7.44
CA ALA A 140 6.94 -4.76 6.61
C ALA A 140 5.65 -4.96 7.41
N THR A 141 5.64 -5.90 8.37
CA THR A 141 4.50 -6.13 9.25
C THR A 141 4.28 -4.92 10.17
N VAL A 142 5.33 -4.42 10.82
CA VAL A 142 5.24 -3.23 11.68
C VAL A 142 4.75 -2.01 10.90
N ALA A 143 5.37 -1.74 9.75
CA ALA A 143 5.00 -0.63 8.88
C ALA A 143 3.55 -0.73 8.39
N LEU A 144 3.10 -1.91 7.99
CA LEU A 144 1.71 -2.10 7.57
C LEU A 144 0.74 -1.87 8.73
N ARG A 145 1.00 -2.40 9.93
CA ARG A 145 0.16 -2.15 11.12
C ARG A 145 0.04 -0.65 11.41
N MET A 146 1.16 0.06 11.44
CA MET A 146 1.20 1.52 11.63
C MET A 146 0.39 2.25 10.56
N GLY A 147 0.50 1.81 9.30
CA GLY A 147 -0.22 2.40 8.19
C GLY A 147 -1.73 2.18 8.30
N MET A 148 -2.17 0.97 8.61
CA MET A 148 -3.58 0.63 8.80
C MET A 148 -4.21 1.45 9.93
N CYS A 149 -3.55 1.54 11.09
CA CYS A 149 -4.00 2.39 12.21
C CYS A 149 -4.19 3.85 11.79
N ARG A 150 -3.22 4.38 11.05
CA ARG A 150 -3.23 5.78 10.62
C ARG A 150 -4.29 6.05 9.56
N VAL A 151 -4.42 5.16 8.58
CA VAL A 151 -5.36 5.29 7.46
C VAL A 151 -6.81 5.26 7.93
N PHE A 152 -7.22 4.30 8.77
CA PHE A 152 -8.60 4.27 9.24
C PHE A 152 -8.96 5.48 10.11
N ARG A 153 -7.99 6.05 10.82
CA ARG A 153 -8.17 7.30 11.57
C ARG A 153 -8.27 8.53 10.65
N GLU A 154 -7.47 8.59 9.60
CA GLU A 154 -7.39 9.73 8.67
C GLU A 154 -8.51 9.70 7.60
N LEU A 155 -8.99 8.52 7.25
CA LEU A 155 -10.01 8.27 6.23
C LEU A 155 -11.17 7.45 6.83
N PRO A 156 -12.04 8.06 7.65
CA PRO A 156 -13.10 7.35 8.38
C PRO A 156 -14.21 6.79 7.48
N CYS A 157 -14.28 7.20 6.20
CA CYS A 157 -15.18 6.60 5.22
C CYS A 157 -14.74 5.20 4.78
N LEU A 158 -13.48 4.80 5.02
CA LEU A 158 -13.00 3.48 4.67
C LEU A 158 -13.58 2.43 5.61
N VAL A 159 -14.28 1.48 5.02
CA VAL A 159 -14.81 0.29 5.68
C VAL A 159 -13.91 -0.91 5.41
N ARG A 160 -13.23 -0.93 4.26
CA ARG A 160 -12.50 -2.10 3.78
C ARG A 160 -11.20 -1.73 3.08
N ILE A 161 -10.14 -2.48 3.38
CA ILE A 161 -8.86 -2.38 2.68
C ILE A 161 -8.52 -3.75 2.10
N GLU A 162 -8.15 -3.76 0.82
CA GLU A 162 -7.85 -4.97 0.06
C GLU A 162 -6.38 -5.02 -0.36
N ALA A 163 -5.84 -6.23 -0.43
CA ALA A 163 -4.51 -6.49 -0.96
C ALA A 163 -4.55 -7.64 -1.97
N LEU A 164 -3.92 -7.44 -3.12
CA LEU A 164 -3.67 -8.53 -4.07
C LEU A 164 -2.21 -8.99 -3.99
N VAL A 165 -2.02 -10.30 -3.86
CA VAL A 165 -0.69 -10.90 -3.74
C VAL A 165 -0.55 -12.06 -4.71
N GLU A 166 0.54 -12.10 -5.47
CA GLU A 166 0.83 -13.25 -6.33
C GLU A 166 0.96 -14.52 -5.50
N VAL A 167 0.46 -15.65 -6.03
CA VAL A 167 0.46 -16.94 -5.34
C VAL A 167 1.86 -17.37 -4.88
N GLU A 168 2.89 -17.00 -5.63
CA GLU A 168 4.30 -17.30 -5.34
C GLU A 168 4.92 -16.38 -4.28
N ASN A 169 4.31 -15.23 -4.00
CA ASN A 169 4.87 -14.25 -3.08
C ASN A 169 4.50 -14.57 -1.62
N LYS A 170 5.04 -15.68 -1.11
CA LYS A 170 4.74 -16.21 0.23
C LYS A 170 5.09 -15.26 1.37
N GLY A 171 6.13 -14.44 1.21
CA GLY A 171 6.52 -13.53 2.29
C GLY A 171 5.53 -12.36 2.43
N SER A 172 4.95 -11.90 1.34
CA SER A 172 3.90 -10.89 1.35
C SER A 172 2.59 -11.43 1.92
N GLN A 173 2.22 -12.66 1.56
CA GLN A 173 1.09 -13.39 2.16
C GLN A 173 1.23 -13.47 3.69
N ARG A 174 2.42 -13.88 4.18
CA ARG A 174 2.69 -13.92 5.63
C ARG A 174 2.61 -12.57 6.33
N VAL A 175 2.98 -11.47 5.65
CA VAL A 175 2.88 -10.13 6.23
C VAL A 175 1.41 -9.76 6.43
N LEU A 176 0.57 -9.95 5.40
CA LEU A 176 -0.87 -9.71 5.47
C LEU A 176 -1.53 -10.53 6.59
N GLU A 177 -1.28 -11.84 6.60
CA GLU A 177 -1.82 -12.75 7.62
C GLU A 177 -1.39 -12.33 9.05
N LYS A 178 -0.14 -11.89 9.24
CA LYS A 178 0.35 -11.38 10.54
C LYS A 178 -0.25 -10.03 10.95
N VAL A 179 -0.74 -9.22 10.03
CA VAL A 179 -1.46 -7.98 10.36
C VAL A 179 -2.93 -8.26 10.70
N GLY A 180 -3.45 -9.42 10.29
CA GLY A 180 -4.84 -9.82 10.51
C GLY A 180 -5.70 -9.76 9.25
N PHE A 181 -5.11 -9.57 8.06
CA PHE A 181 -5.85 -9.66 6.81
C PHE A 181 -6.34 -11.10 6.59
N LEU A 182 -7.58 -11.23 6.13
CA LEU A 182 -8.19 -12.51 5.79
C LEU A 182 -8.00 -12.81 4.30
N LYS A 183 -7.59 -14.05 3.99
CA LYS A 183 -7.50 -14.54 2.61
C LYS A 183 -8.88 -14.95 2.13
N GLU A 184 -9.44 -14.23 1.17
CA GLU A 184 -10.81 -14.46 0.70
C GLU A 184 -10.89 -15.37 -0.51
N GLY A 185 -9.88 -15.37 -1.38
CA GLY A 185 -9.96 -16.20 -2.59
C GLY A 185 -8.75 -16.16 -3.52
N LEU A 186 -8.79 -17.08 -4.48
CA LEU A 186 -7.85 -17.19 -5.59
C LEU A 186 -8.49 -16.60 -6.86
N LEU A 187 -7.89 -15.55 -7.39
CA LEU A 187 -8.24 -14.95 -8.67
C LEU A 187 -7.30 -15.49 -9.75
N ARG A 188 -7.80 -16.43 -10.54
CA ARG A 188 -7.05 -17.09 -11.64
C ARG A 188 -6.77 -16.11 -12.77
N LYS A 189 -5.52 -16.02 -13.23
CA LYS A 189 -5.04 -15.15 -14.31
C LYS A 189 -5.47 -13.69 -14.20
N TYR A 190 -5.68 -13.21 -12.97
CA TYR A 190 -6.22 -11.88 -12.71
C TYR A 190 -5.19 -10.77 -12.92
N GLY A 191 -3.94 -10.99 -12.51
CA GLY A 191 -2.88 -9.99 -12.62
C GLY A 191 -2.12 -10.14 -13.93
N TYR A 192 -1.79 -9.03 -14.60
CA TYR A 192 -0.80 -9.01 -15.68
C TYR A 192 0.48 -8.32 -15.18
N CYS A 193 1.62 -8.97 -15.30
CA CYS A 193 2.91 -8.44 -14.86
C CYS A 193 4.02 -8.90 -15.80
N LYS A 194 4.75 -7.93 -16.39
CA LYS A 194 5.93 -8.17 -17.24
C LYS A 194 5.71 -9.23 -18.34
N GLY A 195 4.60 -9.12 -19.07
CA GLY A 195 4.29 -10.02 -20.19
C GLY A 195 3.47 -11.26 -19.83
N GLU A 196 3.28 -11.55 -18.54
CA GLU A 196 2.65 -12.80 -18.10
C GLU A 196 1.40 -12.55 -17.26
N THR A 197 0.36 -13.38 -17.49
CA THR A 197 -0.79 -13.47 -16.59
C THR A 197 -0.41 -14.27 -15.35
N ARG A 198 -0.92 -13.84 -14.19
CA ARG A 198 -0.56 -14.36 -12.87
C ARG A 198 -1.82 -14.58 -12.05
N ASP A 199 -1.79 -15.68 -11.31
CA ASP A 199 -2.78 -15.95 -10.28
C ASP A 199 -2.51 -15.08 -9.05
N MET A 200 -3.57 -14.54 -8.48
CA MET A 200 -3.53 -13.60 -7.36
C MET A 200 -4.39 -14.13 -6.22
N PHE A 201 -3.91 -14.08 -4.98
CA PHE A 201 -4.78 -14.13 -3.82
C PHE A 201 -5.31 -12.73 -3.53
N ILE A 202 -6.60 -12.65 -3.21
CA ILE A 202 -7.22 -11.46 -2.63
C ILE A 202 -7.32 -11.61 -1.12
N TYR A 203 -6.90 -10.55 -0.42
CA TYR A 203 -7.01 -10.41 1.01
C TYR A 203 -7.80 -9.17 1.35
N SER A 204 -8.44 -9.18 2.51
CA SER A 204 -9.18 -8.05 3.04
C SER A 204 -8.91 -7.79 4.52
N PHE A 205 -9.14 -6.56 4.91
CA PHE A 205 -9.16 -6.11 6.30
C PHE A 205 -10.28 -5.08 6.45
N LEU A 206 -11.17 -5.29 7.41
CA LEU A 206 -12.29 -4.40 7.71
C LEU A 206 -11.92 -3.41 8.82
N SER A 207 -12.57 -2.26 8.85
CA SER A 207 -12.38 -1.27 9.93
C SER A 207 -12.77 -1.81 11.31
N THR A 208 -13.56 -2.89 11.37
CA THR A 208 -13.94 -3.60 12.59
C THR A 208 -12.96 -4.71 13.00
N ASP A 209 -12.00 -5.06 12.14
CA ASP A 209 -11.02 -6.10 12.44
C ASP A 209 -9.96 -5.60 13.42
N LYS A 210 -9.46 -6.52 14.25
CA LYS A 210 -8.37 -6.20 15.18
C LYS A 210 -7.04 -6.37 14.47
N ILE A 211 -6.22 -5.32 14.54
CA ILE A 211 -4.82 -5.41 14.12
C ILE A 211 -4.12 -6.34 15.12
N MET A 212 -3.66 -7.50 14.62
CA MET A 212 -2.89 -8.47 15.40
C MET A 212 -1.46 -7.98 15.64
#